data_AF-A0A7S3YKL8-F1
#
_entry.id   AF-A0A7S3YKL8-F1
#
_cell.length_a   1.000
_cell.length_b   1.000
_cell.length_c   1.000
_cell.angle_alpha   90.00
_cell.angle_beta   90.00
_cell.angle_gamma   90.00
#
_symmetry.space_group_name_H-M   'P 1'
#
loop_
_entity.id
_entity.type
_entity.pdbx_description
1 polymer ?
#
loop_
_entity_poly.entity_id
_entity_poly.type
_entity_poly.pdbx_seq_one_letter_code
_entity_poly.pdbx_strand_id
1 'polypeptide(L)'
;TSMGCKGSSFCRGMDARAQASDLLETGSEAERLALRYRRSKGVTYRYGTAGFRAEEKILDSTLLRMGMFSALLARLKPGLAIGVMVTASHNAEKDNGVKIA
;
A
#
# COMPACT_ATOMS: atom_id res chain seq x y z
N THR A 1 19.28 16.21 -32.16
CA THR A 1 20.13 16.36 -30.95
C THR A 1 19.22 16.50 -29.74
N SER A 2 19.23 15.49 -28.88
CA SER A 2 18.25 15.21 -27.82
C SER A 2 18.21 16.30 -26.74
N MET A 3 17.00 16.79 -26.44
CA MET A 3 16.70 17.52 -25.21
C MET A 3 16.76 16.53 -24.03
N GLY A 4 17.86 16.58 -23.27
CA GLY A 4 17.99 15.88 -22.00
C GLY A 4 17.17 16.60 -20.93
N CYS A 5 16.18 15.92 -20.35
CA CYS A 5 15.48 16.37 -19.16
C CYS A 5 16.50 16.64 -18.04
N LYS A 6 16.54 17.89 -17.59
CA LYS A 6 17.30 18.34 -16.42
C LYS A 6 16.88 17.51 -15.21
N GLY A 7 17.87 16.96 -14.51
CA GLY A 7 17.71 16.09 -13.36
C GLY A 7 16.77 16.66 -12.31
N SER A 8 15.67 15.95 -12.07
CA SER A 8 14.88 16.10 -10.87
C SER A 8 15.72 15.67 -9.67
N SER A 9 15.67 16.46 -8.61
CA SER A 9 16.37 16.32 -7.33
C SER A 9 16.01 15.06 -6.52
N PHE A 10 15.33 14.09 -7.12
CA PHE A 10 14.80 12.91 -6.43
C PHE A 10 15.82 11.78 -6.26
N CYS A 11 16.98 11.89 -6.92
CA CYS A 11 18.07 10.92 -6.81
C CYS A 11 19.39 11.64 -6.54
N ARG A 12 19.68 11.97 -5.27
CA ARG A 12 21.07 12.12 -4.78
C ARG A 12 21.13 12.24 -3.25
N GLY A 13 21.57 11.16 -2.60
CA GLY A 13 22.24 11.16 -1.30
C GLY A 13 21.38 11.45 -0.06
N MET A 14 20.54 10.49 0.35
CA MET A 14 20.12 10.43 1.75
C MET A 14 21.24 9.73 2.54
N ASP A 15 21.63 10.31 3.68
CA ASP A 15 22.56 9.69 4.62
C ASP A 15 22.03 8.29 5.01
N ALA A 16 22.85 7.25 4.88
CA ALA A 16 22.49 5.88 5.23
C ALA A 16 21.98 5.75 6.68
N ARG A 17 22.45 6.63 7.57
CA ARG A 17 21.99 6.70 8.96
C ARG A 17 20.58 7.29 9.08
N ALA A 18 20.26 8.31 8.29
CA ALA A 18 18.91 8.88 8.21
C ALA A 18 17.93 7.87 7.59
N GLN A 19 18.36 7.11 6.57
CA GLN A 19 17.53 6.02 6.03
C GLN A 19 17.25 4.93 7.07
N ALA A 20 18.22 4.61 7.93
CA ALA A 20 18.04 3.60 8.97
C ALA A 20 17.07 4.06 10.08
N SER A 21 17.14 5.32 10.52
CA SER A 21 16.19 5.87 11.49
C SER A 21 14.77 5.95 10.92
N ASP A 22 14.62 6.41 9.68
CA ASP A 22 13.31 6.49 9.02
C ASP A 22 12.67 5.11 8.86
N LEU A 23 13.47 4.08 8.59
CA LEU A 23 13.00 2.70 8.50
C LEU A 23 12.54 2.14 9.85
N LEU A 24 13.24 2.48 10.94
CA LEU A 24 12.86 2.06 12.30
C LEU A 24 11.55 2.73 12.74
N GLU A 25 11.40 4.02 12.47
CA GLU A 25 10.17 4.78 12.76
C GLU A 25 8.99 4.28 11.89
N THR A 26 9.24 4.03 10.61
CA THR A 26 8.21 3.45 9.72
C THR A 26 7.81 2.05 10.20
N GLY A 27 8.77 1.25 10.69
CA GLY A 27 8.52 -0.07 11.24
C GLY A 27 7.66 -0.05 12.51
N SER A 28 7.96 0.84 13.45
CA SER A 28 7.21 0.95 14.71
C SER A 28 5.78 1.46 14.47
N GLU A 29 5.58 2.42 13.57
CA GLU A 29 4.24 2.89 13.20
C GLU A 29 3.46 1.81 12.42
N ALA A 30 4.13 1.04 11.56
CA ALA A 30 3.50 -0.10 10.89
C ALA A 30 3.02 -1.17 11.88
N GLU A 31 3.82 -1.48 12.91
CA GLU A 31 3.43 -2.40 13.98
C GLU A 31 2.25 -1.85 14.79
N ARG A 32 2.32 -0.57 15.19
CA ARG A 32 1.23 0.11 15.91
C ARG A 32 -0.08 0.06 15.13
N LEU A 33 -0.04 0.36 13.84
CA LEU A 33 -1.22 0.30 12.97
C LEU A 33 -1.70 -1.14 12.77
N ALA A 34 -0.81 -2.12 12.65
CA ALA A 34 -1.18 -3.53 12.54
C ALA A 34 -1.87 -4.06 13.81
N LEU A 35 -1.48 -3.55 14.99
CA LEU A 35 -2.15 -3.84 16.26
C LEU A 35 -3.51 -3.14 16.38
N ARG A 36 -3.66 -1.94 15.82
CA ARG A 36 -4.93 -1.20 15.78
C ARG A 36 -5.94 -1.85 14.82
N TYR A 37 -5.50 -2.18 13.62
CA TYR A 37 -6.32 -2.76 12.56
C TYR A 37 -6.08 -4.26 12.44
N ARG A 38 -6.46 -4.98 13.50
CA ARG A 38 -6.32 -6.43 13.57
C ARG A 38 -7.21 -7.12 12.56
N ARG A 39 -6.73 -8.26 12.07
CA ARG A 39 -7.50 -9.14 11.20
C ARG A 39 -8.69 -9.73 11.96
N SER A 40 -9.87 -9.74 11.34
CA SER A 40 -11.04 -10.41 11.89
C SER A 40 -10.79 -11.91 12.05
N LYS A 41 -11.10 -12.45 13.23
CA LYS A 41 -10.93 -13.89 13.53
C LYS A 41 -11.90 -14.72 12.70
N GLY A 42 -11.45 -15.87 12.21
CA GLY A 42 -12.28 -16.79 11.42
C GLY A 42 -12.60 -16.33 10.00
N VAL A 43 -12.15 -15.15 9.57
CA VAL A 43 -12.35 -14.65 8.20
C VAL A 43 -11.23 -15.10 7.28
N THR A 44 -11.56 -15.72 6.17
CA THR A 44 -10.60 -16.05 5.10
C THR A 44 -10.64 -14.98 4.02
N TYR A 45 -9.51 -14.31 3.79
CA TYR A 45 -9.37 -13.29 2.75
C TYR A 45 -8.80 -13.92 1.49
N ARG A 46 -9.41 -13.67 0.32
CA ARG A 46 -8.92 -14.16 -0.97
C ARG A 46 -8.80 -13.01 -1.96
N TYR A 47 -7.63 -12.87 -2.58
CA TYR A 47 -7.42 -11.92 -3.66
C TYR A 47 -7.93 -12.56 -4.96
N GLY A 48 -9.00 -12.00 -5.53
CA GLY A 48 -9.59 -12.46 -6.79
C GLY A 48 -9.23 -11.57 -7.97
N THR A 49 -9.92 -11.78 -9.09
CA THR A 49 -9.80 -10.96 -10.32
C THR A 49 -10.08 -9.47 -10.06
N ALA A 50 -10.99 -9.19 -9.12
CA ALA A 50 -11.38 -7.85 -8.69
C ALA A 50 -10.64 -7.37 -7.41
N GLY A 51 -9.55 -8.04 -7.02
CA GLY A 51 -8.84 -7.79 -5.77
C GLY A 51 -9.53 -8.44 -4.56
N PHE A 52 -9.31 -7.86 -3.38
CA PHE A 52 -10.08 -8.26 -2.19
C PHE A 52 -11.44 -7.56 -2.22
N ARG A 53 -12.52 -8.32 -2.01
CA ARG A 53 -13.87 -7.78 -1.82
C ARG A 53 -14.55 -8.50 -0.66
N ALA A 54 -15.19 -7.72 0.20
CA ALA A 54 -15.93 -8.19 1.37
C ALA A 54 -16.78 -7.05 1.95
N GLU A 55 -17.55 -7.33 3.01
CA GLU A 55 -18.18 -6.28 3.83
C GLU A 55 -17.11 -5.30 4.35
N GLU A 56 -17.40 -4.01 4.31
CA GLU A 56 -16.44 -2.94 4.65
C GLU A 56 -15.80 -3.12 6.04
N LYS A 57 -16.59 -3.59 7.01
CA LYS A 57 -16.20 -3.73 8.42
C LYS A 57 -15.06 -4.72 8.65
N ILE A 58 -14.82 -5.62 7.71
CA ILE A 58 -13.74 -6.61 7.81
C ILE A 58 -12.53 -6.27 6.93
N LEU A 59 -12.57 -5.17 6.18
CA LEU A 59 -11.54 -4.80 5.20
C LEU A 59 -10.46 -3.86 5.75
N ASP A 60 -10.63 -3.21 6.90
CA ASP A 60 -9.64 -2.27 7.46
C ASP A 60 -8.22 -2.86 7.52
N SER A 61 -8.13 -4.08 8.05
CA SER A 61 -6.87 -4.81 8.19
C SER A 61 -6.24 -5.14 6.82
N THR A 62 -7.06 -5.28 5.80
CA THR A 62 -6.65 -5.58 4.43
C THR A 62 -6.19 -4.31 3.73
N LEU A 63 -6.95 -3.21 3.85
CA LEU A 63 -6.61 -1.90 3.27
C LEU A 63 -5.27 -1.39 3.80
N LEU A 64 -5.04 -1.47 5.12
CA LEU A 64 -3.76 -1.09 5.73
C LEU A 64 -2.59 -1.85 5.09
N ARG A 65 -2.70 -3.18 5.01
CA ARG A 65 -1.65 -4.04 4.45
C ARG A 65 -1.45 -3.80 2.96
N MET A 66 -2.52 -3.58 2.20
CA MET A 66 -2.43 -3.31 0.76
C MET A 66 -1.82 -1.93 0.49
N GLY A 67 -2.07 -0.93 1.33
CA GLY A 67 -1.38 0.36 1.29
C GLY A 67 0.13 0.20 1.49
N MET A 68 0.54 -0.47 2.57
CA MET A 68 1.96 -0.76 2.84
C MET A 68 2.60 -1.56 1.70
N PHE A 69 1.90 -2.59 1.21
CA PHE A 69 2.35 -3.42 0.10
C PHE A 69 2.54 -2.59 -1.18
N SER A 70 1.63 -1.67 -1.51
CA SER A 70 1.76 -0.80 -2.68
C SER A 70 2.97 0.13 -2.60
N ALA A 71 3.26 0.68 -1.41
CA ALA A 71 4.44 1.53 -1.19
C ALA A 71 5.74 0.73 -1.35
N LEU A 72 5.79 -0.50 -0.83
CA LEU A 72 6.92 -1.40 -1.03
C LEU A 72 7.08 -1.78 -2.51
N LEU A 73 5.98 -2.09 -3.20
CA LEU A 73 6.00 -2.38 -4.63
C LEU A 73 6.53 -1.20 -5.46
N ALA A 74 6.14 0.03 -5.12
CA ALA A 74 6.63 1.23 -5.82
C ALA A 74 8.15 1.40 -5.65
N ARG A 75 8.69 1.10 -4.47
CA ARG A 75 10.15 1.09 -4.22
C ARG A 75 10.87 0.01 -5.03
N LEU A 76 10.24 -1.15 -5.22
CA LEU A 76 10.80 -2.27 -5.99
C LEU A 76 10.69 -2.08 -7.51
N LYS A 77 9.78 -1.20 -7.98
CA LYS A 77 9.53 -0.93 -9.40
C LYS A 77 9.75 0.57 -9.72
N PRO A 78 11.01 1.06 -9.66
CA PRO A 78 11.30 2.46 -9.92
C PRO A 78 10.84 2.88 -11.32
N GLY A 79 10.18 4.04 -11.40
CA GLY A 79 9.65 4.59 -12.66
C GLY A 79 8.27 4.06 -13.07
N LEU A 80 7.69 3.11 -12.33
CA LEU A 80 6.30 2.68 -12.53
C LEU A 80 5.42 3.26 -11.42
N ALA A 81 4.28 3.85 -11.81
CA ALA A 81 3.22 4.19 -10.86
C ALA A 81 2.49 2.90 -10.45
N ILE A 82 2.26 2.71 -9.15
CA ILE A 82 1.46 1.62 -8.61
C ILE A 82 0.10 2.19 -8.22
N GLY A 83 -0.96 1.71 -8.86
CA GLY A 83 -2.32 2.14 -8.57
C GLY A 83 -2.93 1.34 -7.43
N VAL A 84 -3.72 2.01 -6.58
CA VAL A 84 -4.57 1.35 -5.59
C VAL A 84 -6.00 1.85 -5.81
N MET A 85 -6.91 0.95 -6.12
CA MET A 85 -8.32 1.27 -6.32
C MET A 85 -9.14 0.72 -5.16
N VAL A 86 -9.82 1.61 -4.43
CA VAL A 86 -10.79 1.26 -3.40
C VAL A 86 -12.19 1.40 -3.97
N THR A 87 -12.88 0.28 -4.18
CA THR A 87 -14.23 0.29 -4.77
C THR A 87 -14.94 -1.05 -4.59
N ALA A 88 -16.25 -0.97 -4.39
CA ALA A 88 -17.17 -2.11 -4.47
C ALA A 88 -17.79 -2.27 -5.87
N SER A 89 -17.51 -1.37 -6.83
CA SER A 89 -18.10 -1.37 -8.18
C SER A 89 -19.64 -1.44 -8.16
N HIS A 90 -20.24 -2.61 -8.45
CA HIS A 90 -21.69 -2.83 -8.49
C HIS A 90 -22.20 -3.65 -7.29
N ASN A 91 -21.36 -3.89 -6.28
CA ASN A 91 -21.75 -4.55 -5.05
C ASN A 91 -22.69 -3.66 -4.21
N ALA A 92 -23.32 -4.25 -3.19
CA ALA A 92 -24.12 -3.52 -2.23
C ALA A 92 -23.30 -2.45 -1.49
N GLU A 93 -23.95 -1.40 -0.99
CA GLU A 93 -23.30 -0.27 -0.31
C GLU A 93 -22.43 -0.69 0.89
N LYS A 94 -22.84 -1.75 1.60
CA LYS A 94 -22.10 -2.32 2.75
C LYS A 94 -20.81 -3.05 2.36
N ASP A 95 -20.61 -3.32 1.08
CA ASP A 95 -19.40 -3.98 0.59
C ASP A 95 -18.38 -2.94 0.16
N ASN A 96 -17.10 -3.32 0.24
CA ASN A 96 -16.03 -2.55 -0.37
C ASN A 96 -14.98 -3.50 -0.94
N GLY A 97 -13.89 -2.95 -1.46
CA GLY A 97 -12.79 -3.74 -1.96
C GLY A 97 -11.55 -2.93 -2.25
N VAL A 98 -10.45 -3.64 -2.47
CA VAL A 98 -9.17 -3.05 -2.86
C VAL A 98 -8.47 -3.89 -3.91
N LYS A 99 -7.96 -3.23 -4.94
CA LYS A 99 -7.19 -3.83 -6.04
C LYS A 99 -5.93 -3.01 -6.33
N ILE A 100 -4.81 -3.70 -6.51
CA ILE A 100 -3.57 -3.10 -7.04
C ILE A 100 -3.65 -3.10 -8.57
N ALA A 101 -3.30 -1.96 -9.18
CA ALA A 101 -3.28 -1.72 -10.62
C ALA A 101 -1.87 -1.39 -11.11
#